data_AF-A0A916SHT7-F1
#
_entry.id   AF-A0A916SHT7-F1
#
_cell.length_a   1.000
_cell.length_b   1.000
_cell.length_c   1.000
_cell.angle_alpha   90.00
_cell.angle_beta   90.00
_cell.angle_gamma   90.00
#
_symmetry.space_group_name_H-M   'P 1'
#
loop_
_entity.id
_entity.type
_entity.pdbx_description
1 polymer ?
#
loop_
_entity_poly.entity_id
_entity_poly.type
_entity_poly.pdbx_seq_one_letter_code
_entity_poly.pdbx_strand_id
1 'polypeptide(L)'
;MRKVLERLVMVMTVSFLALAVAQGEPSTLVFAGIAALAVSTLLAARYAAIVIRAHDLGVGQRARAHRQSLVGMPEPQHPHTPGKPRTRAPSRALAVA
;
A
#
# COMPACT_ATOMS: atom_id res chain seq x y z
N MET A 1 7.02 -7.90 -1.40
CA MET A 1 6.34 -8.85 -0.49
C MET A 1 7.18 -10.10 -0.25
N ARG A 2 7.42 -10.98 -1.23
CA ARG A 2 8.15 -12.26 -1.04
C ARG A 2 9.52 -12.15 -0.34
N LYS A 3 10.40 -11.26 -0.81
CA LYS A 3 11.73 -11.02 -0.19
C LYS A 3 11.66 -10.47 1.24
N VAL A 4 10.60 -9.73 1.58
CA VAL A 4 10.39 -9.20 2.93
C VAL A 4 9.91 -10.33 3.85
N LEU A 5 9.00 -11.18 3.35
CA LEU A 5 8.54 -12.37 4.06
C LEU A 5 9.69 -13.34 4.33
N GLU A 6 10.52 -13.62 3.33
CA GLU A 6 11.72 -14.49 3.47
C GLU A 6 12.69 -13.97 4.53
N ARG A 7 12.96 -12.65 4.54
CA ARG A 7 13.81 -12.03 5.57
C ARG A 7 13.18 -12.11 6.95
N LEU A 8 11.86 -11.92 7.06
CA LEU A 8 11.15 -11.95 8.33
C LEU A 8 11.13 -13.38 8.91
N VAL A 9 10.85 -14.37 8.06
CA VAL A 9 10.94 -15.79 8.40
C VAL A 9 12.36 -16.13 8.87
N MET A 10 13.39 -15.75 8.10
CA MET A 10 14.79 -15.98 8.46
C MET A 10 15.13 -15.42 9.85
N VAL A 11 14.80 -14.15 10.11
CA VAL A 11 15.05 -13.51 11.41
C VAL A 11 14.32 -14.23 12.54
N MET A 12 13.06 -14.63 12.34
CA MET A 12 12.32 -15.39 13.35
C MET A 12 12.96 -16.76 13.62
N THR A 13 13.31 -17.51 12.58
CA THR A 13 13.98 -18.81 12.75
C THR A 13 15.32 -18.71 13.45
N VAL A 14 16.15 -17.72 13.11
CA VAL A 14 17.46 -17.52 13.76
C VAL A 14 17.29 -17.13 15.22
N SER A 15 16.34 -16.23 15.53
CA SER A 15 16.00 -15.85 16.90
C SER A 15 15.55 -17.05 17.74
N PHE A 16 14.71 -17.91 17.15
CA PHE A 16 14.21 -19.10 17.81
C PHE A 16 15.32 -20.13 18.05
N LEU A 17 16.21 -20.32 17.07
CA LEU A 17 17.38 -21.20 17.22
C LEU A 17 18.31 -20.70 18.32
N ALA A 18 18.57 -19.38 18.37
CA ALA A 18 19.40 -18.77 19.40
C ALA A 18 18.82 -18.97 20.81
N LEU A 19 17.49 -18.82 20.96
CA LEU A 19 16.79 -19.11 22.21
C LEU A 19 16.82 -20.60 22.57
N ALA A 20 16.67 -21.49 21.59
CA ALA A 20 16.69 -22.94 21.82
C ALA A 20 18.07 -23.47 22.23
N VAL A 21 19.15 -22.83 21.75
CA VAL A 21 20.54 -23.20 22.08
C VAL A 21 21.02 -22.52 23.38
N ALA A 22 20.43 -21.39 23.76
CA ALA A 22 20.77 -20.70 24.99
C ALA A 22 20.35 -21.50 26.23
N GLN A 23 21.29 -22.20 26.86
CA GLN A 23 21.13 -22.76 28.20
C GLN A 23 21.29 -21.66 29.25
N GLY A 24 20.31 -20.74 29.29
CA GLY A 24 20.21 -19.68 30.31
C GLY A 24 19.12 -20.01 31.33
N GLU A 25 19.14 -19.35 32.49
CA GLU A 25 18.04 -19.48 33.46
C GLU A 25 16.69 -19.19 32.79
N PRO A 26 15.61 -19.91 33.15
CA PRO A 26 14.31 -19.80 32.50
C PRO A 26 13.76 -18.36 32.44
N SER A 27 14.12 -17.52 33.43
CA SER A 27 13.83 -16.09 33.45
C SER A 27 14.44 -15.33 32.27
N THR A 28 15.71 -15.60 31.94
CA THR A 28 16.43 -14.94 30.83
C THR A 28 15.87 -15.30 29.46
N LEU A 29 15.44 -16.56 29.27
CA LEU A 29 14.79 -17.02 28.04
C LEU A 29 13.45 -16.33 27.80
N VAL A 30 12.65 -16.12 28.86
CA VAL A 30 11.38 -15.39 28.78
C VAL A 30 11.62 -13.93 28.39
N PHE A 31 12.57 -13.25 29.04
CA PHE A 31 12.90 -11.86 28.70
C PHE A 31 13.42 -11.71 27.27
N ALA A 32 14.30 -12.63 26.83
CA ALA A 32 14.80 -12.63 25.46
C ALA A 32 13.69 -12.89 24.42
N GLY A 33 12.74 -13.78 24.73
CA GLY A 33 11.55 -14.01 23.90
C GLY A 33 10.66 -12.76 23.78
N ILE A 34 10.40 -12.08 24.90
CA ILE A 34 9.63 -10.83 24.92
C ILE A 34 10.35 -9.74 24.11
N ALA A 35 11.68 -9.61 24.27
CA ALA A 35 12.47 -8.64 23.52
C ALA A 35 12.42 -8.92 22.00
N ALA A 36 12.56 -10.19 21.59
CA ALA A 36 12.46 -10.58 20.18
C ALA A 36 11.07 -10.28 19.60
N LEU A 37 9.99 -10.56 20.36
CA LEU A 37 8.62 -10.21 19.97
C LEU A 37 8.43 -8.69 19.84
N ALA A 38 8.96 -7.89 20.77
CA ALA A 38 8.88 -6.44 20.71
C ALA A 38 9.63 -5.87 19.50
N VAL A 39 10.84 -6.37 19.22
CA VAL A 39 11.64 -5.92 18.06
C VAL A 39 10.96 -6.30 16.75
N SER A 40 10.46 -7.53 16.63
CA SER A 40 9.77 -7.99 15.42
C SER A 40 8.47 -7.22 15.16
N THR A 41 7.66 -6.97 16.18
CA THR A 41 6.43 -6.16 16.05
C THR A 41 6.74 -4.71 15.69
N LEU A 42 7.77 -4.10 16.27
CA LEU A 42 8.20 -2.75 15.92
C LEU A 42 8.65 -2.66 14.45
N LEU A 43 9.44 -3.63 13.98
CA LEU A 43 9.84 -3.74 12.58
C LEU A 43 8.64 -3.88 11.65
N ALA A 44 7.71 -4.78 11.99
CA ALA A 44 6.48 -4.99 11.22
C ALA A 44 5.65 -3.71 11.12
N ALA A 45 5.46 -2.99 12.24
CA ALA A 45 4.74 -1.73 12.28
C ALA A 45 5.40 -0.65 11.40
N ARG A 46 6.74 -0.52 11.47
CA ARG A 46 7.49 0.40 10.60
C ARG A 46 7.31 0.07 9.12
N TYR A 47 7.44 -1.20 8.74
CA TYR A 47 7.27 -1.60 7.34
C TYR A 47 5.83 -1.37 6.87
N ALA A 48 4.83 -1.70 7.68
CA ALA A 48 3.42 -1.44 7.37
C ALA A 48 3.17 0.05 7.13
N ALA A 49 3.67 0.93 8.00
CA ALA A 49 3.53 2.37 7.84
C ALA A 49 4.17 2.90 6.54
N ILE A 50 5.37 2.40 6.18
CA ILE A 50 6.04 2.76 4.93
C ILE A 50 5.22 2.29 3.72
N VAL A 51 4.69 1.07 3.75
CA VAL A 51 3.90 0.50 2.64
C VAL A 51 2.60 1.28 2.45
N ILE A 52 1.88 1.60 3.53
CA ILE A 52 0.65 2.40 3.48
C ILE A 52 0.95 3.77 2.84
N ARG A 53 1.99 4.46 3.32
CA ARG A 53 2.37 5.77 2.78
C ARG A 53 2.78 5.71 1.31
N ALA A 54 3.51 4.67 0.91
CA ALA A 54 3.88 4.46 -0.49
C ALA A 54 2.65 4.19 -1.37
N HIS A 55 1.66 3.46 -0.85
CA HIS A 55 0.40 3.21 -1.53
C HIS A 55 -0.39 4.50 -1.75
N ASP A 56 -0.53 5.34 -0.71
CA ASP A 56 -1.22 6.62 -0.79
C ASP A 56 -0.57 7.55 -1.82
N LEU A 57 0.77 7.62 -1.83
CA LEU A 57 1.52 8.36 -2.85
C LEU A 57 1.25 7.80 -4.26
N GLY A 58 1.19 6.48 -4.41
CA GLY A 58 0.86 5.83 -5.69
C GLY A 58 -0.57 6.11 -6.18
N VAL A 59 -1.54 6.18 -5.26
CA VAL A 59 -2.92 6.61 -5.58
C VAL A 59 -2.94 8.08 -6.00
N GLY A 60 -2.24 8.95 -5.27
CA GLY A 60 -2.11 10.37 -5.60
C GLY A 60 -1.48 10.61 -6.97
N GLN A 61 -0.42 9.86 -7.32
CA GLN A 61 0.22 9.92 -8.63
C GLN A 61 -0.72 9.46 -9.75
N ARG A 62 -1.46 8.36 -9.56
CA ARG A 62 -2.47 7.90 -10.54
C ARG A 62 -3.59 8.92 -10.73
N ALA A 63 -4.09 9.51 -9.65
CA ALA A 63 -5.12 10.54 -9.72
C ALA A 63 -4.63 11.81 -10.42
N ARG A 64 -3.35 12.19 -10.21
CA ARG A 64 -2.72 13.32 -10.90
C ARG A 64 -2.53 13.02 -12.39
N ALA A 65 -2.00 11.85 -12.73
CA ALA A 65 -1.82 11.42 -14.12
C ALA A 65 -3.15 11.37 -14.87
N HIS A 66 -4.22 10.87 -14.23
CA HIS A 66 -5.55 10.87 -14.81
C HIS A 66 -6.06 12.30 -15.05
N ARG A 67 -5.94 13.21 -14.08
CA ARG A 67 -6.31 14.63 -14.28
C ARG A 67 -5.53 15.29 -15.42
N GLN A 68 -4.22 15.07 -15.49
CA GLN A 68 -3.39 15.59 -16.58
C GLN A 68 -3.83 15.04 -17.94
N SER A 69 -4.19 13.75 -18.02
CA SER A 69 -4.71 13.16 -19.26
C SER A 69 -6.02 13.80 -19.73
N LEU A 70 -6.88 14.23 -18.79
CA LEU A 70 -8.14 14.90 -19.12
C LEU A 70 -7.94 16.34 -19.61
N VAL A 71 -6.94 17.05 -19.07
CA VAL A 71 -6.60 18.43 -19.46
C VAL A 71 -6.10 18.51 -20.91
N GLY A 72 -5.37 17.50 -21.37
CA GLY A 72 -4.89 17.45 -22.76
C GLY A 72 -5.93 17.00 -23.79
N MET A 73 -7.08 16.49 -23.35
CA MET A 73 -8.15 16.05 -24.25
C MET A 73 -9.10 17.20 -24.58
N PRO A 74 -9.42 17.43 -25.87
CA PRO A 74 -10.41 18.44 -26.26
C PRO A 74 -11.75 18.15 -25.56
N GLU A 75 -12.47 19.23 -25.20
CA GLU A 75 -13.77 19.08 -24.56
C GLU A 75 -14.75 18.35 -25.50
N PRO A 76 -15.48 17.33 -25.01
CA PRO A 76 -16.47 16.67 -25.83
C PRO A 76 -17.55 17.69 -26.21
N GLN A 77 -17.92 17.75 -27.49
CA GLN A 77 -18.91 18.71 -27.97
C GLN A 77 -20.31 18.07 -28.00
N HIS A 78 -21.34 18.89 -27.71
CA HIS A 78 -22.72 18.45 -27.80
C HIS A 78 -23.16 18.34 -29.27
N PRO A 79 -23.71 17.19 -29.73
CA PRO A 79 -24.02 16.96 -31.14
C PRO A 79 -25.07 17.92 -31.70
N HIS A 80 -25.94 18.46 -30.84
CA HIS A 80 -27.07 19.30 -31.24
C HIS A 80 -26.94 20.77 -30.79
N THR A 81 -25.82 21.16 -30.17
CA THR A 81 -25.69 22.52 -29.63
C THR A 81 -24.25 23.02 -29.79
N PRO A 82 -23.98 23.83 -30.82
CA PRO A 82 -22.66 24.42 -31.04
C PRO A 82 -22.18 25.17 -29.80
N GLY A 83 -20.92 24.96 -29.41
CA GLY A 83 -20.30 25.63 -28.26
C GLY A 83 -20.73 25.10 -26.89
N LYS A 84 -21.66 24.14 -26.79
CA LYS A 84 -22.02 23.52 -25.51
C LYS A 84 -21.10 22.32 -25.22
N PRO A 85 -20.29 22.36 -24.15
CA PRO A 85 -19.50 21.21 -23.75
C PRO A 85 -20.43 20.09 -23.24
N ARG A 86 -20.19 18.88 -23.70
CA ARG A 86 -20.86 17.65 -23.25
C ARG A 86 -20.14 17.12 -22.01
N THR A 87 -20.91 16.57 -21.07
CA THR A 87 -20.38 15.92 -19.87
C THR A 87 -19.48 14.75 -20.26
N ARG A 88 -18.27 14.67 -19.69
CA ARG A 88 -17.35 13.54 -19.88
C ARG A 88 -17.81 12.26 -19.16
N ALA A 89 -18.69 12.38 -18.18
CA ALA A 89 -19.28 11.24 -17.50
C ALA A 89 -20.24 10.49 -18.45
N PRO A 90 -20.33 9.16 -18.35
CA PRO A 90 -21.34 8.39 -19.08
C PRO A 90 -22.74 8.83 -18.61
N SER A 91 -23.40 9.65 -19.42
CA SER A 91 -24.80 10.01 -19.25
C SER A 91 -25.64 9.16 -20.18
N ARG A 92 -26.80 8.69 -19.71
CA ARG A 92 -27.80 8.04 -20.57
C ARG A 92 -28.17 9.04 -21.68
N ALA A 93 -27.96 8.65 -22.93
CA ALA A 93 -28.48 9.41 -24.05
C ALA A 93 -30.02 9.38 -23.95
N LEU A 94 -30.63 10.55 -23.76
CA LEU A 94 -32.06 10.68 -23.97
C LEU A 94 -32.30 10.53 -25.47
N ALA A 95 -33.03 9.48 -25.86
CA ALA A 95 -33.47 9.31 -27.24
C ALA A 95 -34.39 10.49 -27.57
N VAL A 96 -33.97 11.32 -28.53
CA VAL A 96 -34.79 12.39 -29.08
C VAL A 96 -35.64 11.76 -30.18
N ALA A 97 -36.96 11.80 -29.98
CA ALA A 97 -37.97 11.40 -30.96
C ALA A 97 -38.20 12.50 -32.00
#